data_AF-A0A0N0V1T1-F1
#
_entry.id   AF-A0A0N0V1T1-F1
#
_cell.length_a   1.000
_cell.length_b   1.000
_cell.length_c   1.000
_cell.angle_alpha   90.00
_cell.angle_beta   90.00
_cell.angle_gamma   90.00
#
_symmetry.space_group_name_H-M   'P 1'
#
loop_
_entity.id
_entity.type
_entity.pdbx_description
1 polymer ?
#
loop_
_entity_poly.entity_id
_entity_poly.type
_entity_poly.pdbx_seq_one_letter_code
_entity_poly.pdbx_strand_id
1 'polypeptide(L)'
;MPFKNYKHYLLRLGFIFLLCFMTGEPHLNGHEYRPFRMETLPEPLLPAGYVPPALDNPSIVTYMSAADIIRHINIHYESFYKKADNEVPNDPLKRLHQFMLTYDRISQLRYRRNVLSLPCQKPLHELIDYIMKSRWYSEYLILVSTNPIYDYSESTALRIIISAHTASHFFQIPFPTLFCLIFQESKFDFKIKSHTGALGLGQITRIAIKQINLLRKNEPLEDRRLNATANHIKSIYSDPVIDEILRSMGFYPMFPLLGSFPDQIKKYNPYSWKVVNQVSNELKQKGFSYGKNRNLVKRLIKRALKGEILRGKYAAVHPALLKITDVNYGKKFGTVLNIETNIIISAMLLKHYMNYKWIINKKKLYLNPSLSAIMAIAAYNQGPTVVREYLRYLVNRYPRSKIERATSRDRWMFLSKGGIKKAMKKKSIRVNELFEHIRKITLCSEGECH
;
A
#
# COMPACT_ATOMS: atom_id res chain seq x y z
N MET A 1 -50.71 9.43 38.55
CA MET A 1 -49.38 10.08 38.45
C MET A 1 -48.38 9.09 37.87
N PRO A 2 -47.51 9.51 36.94
CA PRO A 2 -47.62 8.99 35.59
C PRO A 2 -46.50 8.02 35.17
N PHE A 3 -46.92 6.85 34.68
CA PHE A 3 -46.17 6.04 33.73
C PHE A 3 -46.23 6.70 32.33
N LYS A 4 -45.56 7.84 32.17
CA LYS A 4 -45.28 8.46 30.86
C LYS A 4 -43.77 8.50 30.67
N ASN A 5 -43.16 7.42 30.17
CA ASN A 5 -41.87 7.50 29.43
C ASN A 5 -41.30 6.20 28.86
N TYR A 6 -41.96 5.04 29.00
CA TYR A 6 -41.41 3.79 28.45
C TYR A 6 -41.37 3.74 26.90
N LYS A 7 -42.33 4.38 26.22
CA LYS A 7 -42.33 4.47 24.74
C LYS A 7 -41.16 5.28 24.19
N HIS A 8 -40.75 6.37 24.85
CA HIS A 8 -39.57 7.13 24.44
C HIS A 8 -38.25 6.43 24.74
N TYR A 9 -38.20 5.61 25.80
CA TYR A 9 -36.99 4.84 26.12
C TYR A 9 -36.76 3.68 25.13
N LEU A 10 -37.83 2.97 24.73
CA LEU A 10 -37.77 1.93 23.69
C LEU A 10 -37.52 2.50 22.29
N LEU A 11 -38.09 3.66 21.93
CA LEU A 11 -37.74 4.35 20.69
C LEU A 11 -36.29 4.85 20.69
N ARG A 12 -35.75 5.33 21.82
CA ARG A 12 -34.33 5.72 21.93
C ARG A 12 -33.39 4.53 21.92
N LEU A 13 -33.73 3.41 22.56
CA LEU A 13 -32.96 2.16 22.48
C LEU A 13 -33.00 1.57 21.07
N GLY A 14 -34.15 1.61 20.39
CA GLY A 14 -34.30 1.24 18.99
C GLY A 14 -33.48 2.15 18.06
N PHE A 15 -33.47 3.46 18.29
CA PHE A 15 -32.67 4.44 17.52
C PHE A 15 -31.16 4.34 17.82
N ILE A 16 -30.76 4.00 19.05
CA ILE A 16 -29.36 3.73 19.43
C ILE A 16 -28.91 2.38 18.86
N PHE A 17 -29.78 1.35 18.83
CA PHE A 17 -29.48 0.09 18.14
C PHE A 17 -29.40 0.29 16.62
N LEU A 18 -30.27 1.12 16.03
CA LEU A 18 -30.18 1.52 14.62
C LEU A 18 -28.87 2.29 14.38
N LEU A 19 -28.51 3.26 15.23
CA LEU A 19 -27.24 3.99 15.16
C LEU A 19 -26.01 3.10 15.40
N CYS A 20 -26.11 2.04 16.19
CA CYS A 20 -25.07 1.01 16.39
C CYS A 20 -25.02 -0.03 15.26
N PHE A 21 -26.02 -0.11 14.39
CA PHE A 21 -25.90 -0.74 13.08
C PHE A 21 -25.52 0.27 11.98
N MET A 22 -25.61 1.58 12.25
CA MET A 22 -25.01 2.67 11.48
C MET A 22 -23.61 3.08 11.98
N THR A 23 -23.03 2.39 12.97
CA THR A 23 -21.62 2.59 13.33
C THR A 23 -20.72 2.07 12.22
N GLY A 24 -20.42 2.95 11.28
CA GLY A 24 -19.18 2.93 10.52
C GLY A 24 -19.10 1.96 9.33
N GLU A 25 -20.09 1.95 8.46
CA GLU A 25 -19.74 2.07 7.04
C GLU A 25 -20.16 3.46 6.58
N PRO A 26 -19.19 4.28 6.18
CA PRO A 26 -19.30 4.96 4.88
C PRO A 26 -17.93 4.89 4.17
N HIS A 27 -17.78 4.87 2.85
CA HIS A 27 -18.20 5.90 1.92
C HIS A 27 -18.54 5.30 0.54
N LEU A 28 -19.84 5.27 0.26
CA LEU A 28 -20.35 5.70 -1.03
C LEU A 28 -20.09 7.21 -1.12
N ASN A 29 -19.36 7.63 -2.16
CA ASN A 29 -19.64 8.81 -2.99
C ASN A 29 -18.62 8.79 -4.12
N GLY A 30 -19.10 8.38 -5.30
CA GLY A 30 -18.59 8.96 -6.53
C GLY A 30 -19.14 10.37 -6.67
N HIS A 31 -18.52 11.15 -7.55
CA HIS A 31 -18.81 12.51 -7.96
C HIS A 31 -17.80 13.55 -7.44
N GLU A 32 -17.46 14.43 -8.38
CA GLU A 32 -16.58 15.59 -8.33
C GLU A 32 -15.09 15.36 -8.53
N TYR A 33 -14.73 15.08 -9.79
CA TYR A 33 -13.50 15.63 -10.37
C TYR A 33 -13.87 16.27 -11.71
N ARG A 34 -13.61 17.59 -11.84
CA ARG A 34 -13.41 18.22 -13.15
C ARG A 34 -11.91 18.15 -13.45
N PRO A 35 -11.50 17.76 -14.67
CA PRO A 35 -10.08 17.70 -15.02
C PRO A 35 -9.47 19.11 -14.99
N PHE A 36 -8.32 19.22 -14.33
CA PHE A 36 -7.44 20.39 -14.41
C PHE A 36 -6.49 20.20 -15.59
N ARG A 37 -6.09 21.29 -16.24
CA ARG A 37 -5.23 21.28 -17.44
C ARG A 37 -3.90 20.60 -17.11
N MET A 38 -3.52 19.62 -17.92
CA MET A 38 -2.22 18.93 -17.82
C MET A 38 -1.10 19.87 -18.24
N GLU A 39 -0.10 20.02 -17.37
CA GLU A 39 1.24 20.42 -17.79
C GLU A 39 2.02 19.14 -18.10
N THR A 40 2.23 18.86 -19.38
CA THR A 40 3.15 17.81 -19.82
C THR A 40 4.58 18.27 -19.56
N LEU A 41 5.25 17.67 -18.58
CA LEU A 41 6.69 17.83 -18.40
C LEU A 41 7.42 17.11 -19.54
N PRO A 42 8.37 17.75 -20.23
CA PRO A 42 9.19 17.08 -21.24
C PRO A 42 10.08 16.02 -20.58
N GLU A 43 10.14 14.81 -21.15
CA GLU A 43 11.10 13.79 -20.74
C GLU A 43 12.53 14.27 -21.08
N PRO A 44 13.43 14.41 -20.09
CA PRO A 44 14.82 14.74 -20.39
C PRO A 44 15.49 13.56 -21.11
N LEU A 45 16.15 13.85 -22.23
CA LEU A 45 16.91 12.89 -23.03
C LEU A 45 17.93 12.16 -22.16
N LEU A 46 17.92 10.82 -22.25
CA LEU A 46 18.95 9.99 -21.62
C LEU A 46 20.32 10.25 -22.29
N PRO A 47 21.43 10.26 -21.53
CA PRO A 47 22.75 10.50 -22.09
C PRO A 47 23.16 9.40 -23.09
N ALA A 48 23.98 9.78 -24.08
CA ALA A 48 24.49 8.89 -25.12
C ALA A 48 25.26 7.69 -24.51
N GLY A 49 25.05 6.49 -25.06
CA GLY A 49 25.65 5.23 -24.54
C GLY A 49 24.72 4.39 -23.66
N TYR A 50 23.40 4.56 -23.77
CA TYR A 50 22.38 3.76 -23.09
C TYR A 50 22.53 2.26 -23.39
N VAL A 51 22.87 1.49 -22.37
CA VAL A 51 22.74 0.02 -22.32
C VAL A 51 21.77 -0.30 -21.18
N PRO A 52 20.66 -1.04 -21.42
CA PRO A 52 19.72 -1.41 -20.37
C PRO A 52 20.44 -2.22 -19.28
N PRO A 53 20.21 -1.96 -17.98
CA PRO A 53 20.80 -2.78 -16.92
C PRO A 53 20.30 -4.23 -17.04
N ALA A 54 21.18 -5.18 -16.74
CA ALA A 54 20.74 -6.53 -16.42
C ALA A 54 19.77 -6.43 -15.21
N LEU A 55 18.58 -7.02 -15.37
CA LEU A 55 17.45 -6.99 -14.42
C LEU A 55 17.80 -7.38 -12.96
N ASP A 56 18.98 -7.92 -12.73
CA ASP A 56 19.39 -8.57 -11.49
C ASP A 56 20.26 -7.67 -10.58
N ASN A 57 20.79 -6.53 -11.05
CA ASN A 57 21.53 -5.61 -10.16
C ASN A 57 21.71 -4.18 -10.76
N PRO A 58 20.83 -3.21 -10.44
CA PRO A 58 21.08 -1.81 -10.75
C PRO A 58 22.24 -1.33 -9.88
N SER A 59 23.43 -1.31 -10.48
CA SER A 59 24.64 -0.76 -9.88
C SER A 59 24.50 0.76 -9.72
N ILE A 60 25.39 1.42 -8.99
CA ILE A 60 25.50 2.88 -9.06
C ILE A 60 25.93 3.23 -10.47
N VAL A 61 25.26 4.18 -11.11
CA VAL A 61 25.55 4.48 -12.52
C VAL A 61 25.71 5.95 -12.85
N THR A 62 25.59 6.80 -11.84
CA THR A 62 26.12 8.16 -11.88
C THR A 62 26.91 8.42 -10.59
N TYR A 63 28.08 9.06 -10.76
CA TYR A 63 28.90 9.57 -9.66
C TYR A 63 28.51 11.01 -9.29
N MET A 64 27.28 11.43 -9.61
CA MET A 64 26.77 12.75 -9.25
C MET A 64 26.78 12.91 -7.73
N SER A 65 27.18 14.09 -7.27
CA SER A 65 27.07 14.48 -5.88
C SER A 65 25.60 14.59 -5.46
N ALA A 66 25.32 14.56 -4.15
CA ALA A 66 23.98 14.83 -3.63
C ALA A 66 23.48 16.21 -4.08
N ALA A 67 24.35 17.23 -4.02
CA ALA A 67 24.04 18.59 -4.46
C ALA A 67 23.63 18.66 -5.94
N ASP A 68 24.32 17.92 -6.83
CA ASP A 68 23.96 17.87 -8.25
C ASP A 68 22.61 17.20 -8.50
N ILE A 69 22.33 16.09 -7.79
CA ILE A 69 21.04 15.40 -7.88
C ILE A 69 19.92 16.33 -7.40
N ILE A 70 20.09 17.00 -6.25
CA ILE A 70 19.12 17.94 -5.69
C ILE A 70 18.88 19.10 -6.65
N ARG A 71 19.93 19.67 -7.24
CA ARG A 71 19.81 20.75 -8.23
C ARG A 71 18.96 20.33 -9.43
N HIS A 72 19.21 19.13 -9.99
CA HIS A 72 18.40 18.61 -11.09
C HIS A 72 16.93 18.45 -10.69
N ILE A 73 16.67 17.94 -9.49
CA ILE A 73 15.31 17.74 -8.99
C ILE A 73 14.60 19.08 -8.79
N ASN A 74 15.25 20.05 -8.16
CA ASN A 74 14.63 21.34 -7.84
C ASN A 74 14.19 22.07 -9.12
N ILE A 75 14.98 22.01 -10.19
CA ILE A 75 14.60 22.59 -11.49
C ILE A 75 13.29 22.01 -12.02
N HIS A 76 13.05 20.71 -11.82
CA HIS A 76 11.87 20.02 -12.36
C HIS A 76 10.63 20.07 -11.46
N TYR A 77 10.81 20.24 -10.15
CA TYR A 77 9.73 20.10 -9.17
C TYR A 77 9.41 21.38 -8.38
N GLU A 78 10.02 22.52 -8.70
CA GLU A 78 9.82 23.80 -8.00
C GLU A 78 8.34 24.20 -7.90
N SER A 79 7.57 24.06 -8.98
CA SER A 79 6.13 24.40 -9.01
C SER A 79 5.32 23.54 -8.04
N PHE A 80 5.62 22.24 -7.95
CA PHE A 80 4.97 21.32 -7.03
C PHE A 80 5.31 21.60 -5.57
N TYR A 81 6.55 22.04 -5.29
CA TYR A 81 6.94 22.44 -3.95
C TYR A 81 6.19 23.68 -3.47
N LYS A 82 6.07 24.71 -4.32
CA LYS A 82 5.31 25.93 -4.02
C LYS A 82 3.84 25.64 -3.74
N LYS A 83 3.23 24.69 -4.46
CA LYS A 83 1.86 24.23 -4.19
C LYS A 83 1.76 23.56 -2.80
N ALA A 84 2.68 22.65 -2.50
CA ALA A 84 2.71 21.92 -1.23
C ALA A 84 2.87 22.84 -0.01
N ASP A 85 3.59 23.96 -0.17
CA ASP A 85 3.81 24.90 0.92
C ASP A 85 2.54 25.54 1.45
N ASN A 86 1.53 25.69 0.59
CA ASN A 86 0.23 26.26 0.93
C ASN A 86 -0.82 25.21 1.32
N GLU A 87 -0.70 23.97 0.83
CA GLU A 87 -1.72 22.93 1.00
C GLU A 87 -1.40 21.89 2.10
N VAL A 88 -0.14 21.78 2.54
CA VAL A 88 0.31 20.75 3.49
C VAL A 88 0.51 21.35 4.89
N PRO A 89 -0.13 20.79 5.94
CA PRO A 89 -0.34 21.49 7.21
C PRO A 89 0.85 21.46 8.19
N ASN A 90 1.92 20.71 7.89
CA ASN A 90 3.09 20.61 8.77
C ASN A 90 4.34 20.13 8.01
N ASP A 91 5.52 20.43 8.55
CA ASP A 91 6.80 20.13 7.91
C ASP A 91 7.05 18.64 7.66
N PRO A 92 6.76 17.70 8.58
CA PRO A 92 6.88 16.27 8.30
C PRO A 92 6.11 15.82 7.04
N LEU A 93 4.89 16.31 6.85
CA LEU A 93 4.11 15.98 5.66
C LEU A 93 4.63 16.70 4.41
N LYS A 94 5.17 17.92 4.54
CA LYS A 94 5.79 18.65 3.43
C LYS A 94 7.01 17.91 2.90
N ARG A 95 7.91 17.48 3.80
CA ARG A 95 9.07 16.66 3.45
C ARG A 95 8.67 15.35 2.79
N LEU A 96 7.68 14.66 3.36
CA LEU A 96 7.19 13.40 2.78
C LEU A 96 6.62 13.61 1.37
N HIS A 97 5.86 14.68 1.16
CA HIS A 97 5.33 15.05 -0.15
C HIS A 97 6.46 15.30 -1.17
N GLN A 98 7.46 16.11 -0.80
CA GLN A 98 8.64 16.37 -1.62
C GLN A 98 9.38 15.08 -1.97
N PHE A 99 9.61 14.21 -0.98
CA PHE A 99 10.28 12.93 -1.21
C PHE A 99 9.47 12.01 -2.13
N MET A 100 8.16 11.92 -1.93
CA MET A 100 7.27 11.11 -2.78
C MET A 100 7.29 11.56 -4.24
N LEU A 101 7.37 12.87 -4.52
CA LEU A 101 7.43 13.40 -5.88
C LEU A 101 8.76 13.11 -6.59
N THR A 102 9.84 13.02 -5.82
CA THR A 102 11.20 13.13 -6.38
C THR A 102 11.99 11.84 -6.33
N TYR A 103 11.61 10.91 -5.45
CA TYR A 103 12.39 9.70 -5.22
C TYR A 103 12.57 8.83 -6.47
N ASP A 104 11.57 8.74 -7.34
CA ASP A 104 11.72 8.01 -8.60
C ASP A 104 12.85 8.59 -9.45
N ARG A 105 12.93 9.92 -9.54
CA ARG A 105 13.99 10.61 -10.28
C ARG A 105 15.35 10.51 -9.61
N ILE A 106 15.41 10.62 -8.27
CA ILE A 106 16.63 10.34 -7.49
C ILE A 106 17.14 8.93 -7.83
N SER A 107 16.24 7.94 -7.78
CA SER A 107 16.59 6.54 -8.03
C SER A 107 17.01 6.30 -9.48
N GLN A 108 16.40 6.97 -10.46
CA GLN A 108 16.81 6.90 -11.87
C GLN A 108 18.21 7.48 -12.07
N LEU A 109 18.47 8.67 -11.52
CA LEU A 109 19.78 9.32 -11.64
C LEU A 109 20.86 8.49 -10.96
N ARG A 110 20.63 8.03 -9.72
CA ARG A 110 21.65 7.32 -8.94
C ARG A 110 21.88 5.88 -9.41
N TYR A 111 20.81 5.13 -9.71
CA TYR A 111 20.86 3.68 -9.91
C TYR A 111 20.37 3.20 -11.30
N ARG A 112 20.01 4.10 -12.23
CA ARG A 112 19.40 3.79 -13.55
C ARG A 112 18.25 2.78 -13.47
N ARG A 113 17.28 3.09 -12.61
CA ARG A 113 16.11 2.23 -12.41
C ARG A 113 14.86 2.79 -13.04
N ASN A 114 14.15 1.95 -13.78
CA ASN A 114 12.82 2.26 -14.32
C ASN A 114 11.77 1.26 -13.85
N VAL A 115 10.55 1.72 -13.65
CA VAL A 115 9.40 0.86 -13.33
C VAL A 115 8.59 0.59 -14.60
N LEU A 116 7.83 -0.51 -14.64
CA LEU A 116 6.91 -0.76 -15.74
C LEU A 116 5.84 0.35 -15.77
N SER A 117 5.62 0.96 -16.93
CA SER A 117 4.53 1.92 -17.14
C SER A 117 3.43 1.30 -18.00
N LEU A 118 2.17 1.51 -17.63
CA LEU A 118 1.00 1.15 -18.45
C LEU A 118 0.35 2.42 -19.01
N PRO A 119 -0.29 2.37 -20.21
CA PRO A 119 -0.76 3.56 -20.93
C PRO A 119 -1.70 4.50 -20.16
N CYS A 120 -2.45 3.97 -19.19
CA CYS A 120 -3.48 4.70 -18.45
C CYS A 120 -3.04 5.08 -17.02
N GLN A 121 -1.76 4.94 -16.69
CA GLN A 121 -1.33 5.13 -15.31
C GLN A 121 -1.22 6.59 -14.92
N LYS A 122 -1.60 6.87 -13.67
CA LYS A 122 -1.41 8.20 -13.12
C LYS A 122 0.10 8.49 -13.05
N PRO A 123 0.53 9.67 -13.53
CA PRO A 123 1.85 10.16 -13.19
C PRO A 123 1.95 10.37 -11.67
N LEU A 124 3.18 10.42 -11.17
CA LEU A 124 3.44 10.44 -9.73
C LEU A 124 2.76 11.61 -9.00
N HIS A 125 2.74 12.81 -9.60
CA HIS A 125 2.08 13.97 -9.00
C HIS A 125 0.56 13.76 -8.84
N GLU A 126 -0.14 13.17 -9.83
CA GLU A 126 -1.57 12.87 -9.72
C GLU A 126 -1.86 11.79 -8.66
N LEU A 127 -0.98 10.79 -8.54
CA LEU A 127 -1.08 9.76 -7.52
C LEU A 127 -0.97 10.36 -6.10
N ILE A 128 -0.08 11.32 -5.92
CA ILE A 128 0.14 12.02 -4.66
C ILE A 128 -1.06 12.92 -4.33
N ASP A 129 -1.53 13.70 -5.30
CA ASP A 129 -2.74 14.51 -5.19
C ASP A 129 -3.95 13.65 -4.77
N TYR A 130 -4.10 12.45 -5.36
CA TYR A 130 -5.17 11.51 -4.98
C TYR A 130 -5.09 11.09 -3.50
N ILE A 131 -3.88 10.79 -3.01
CA ILE A 131 -3.68 10.37 -1.61
C ILE A 131 -3.93 11.54 -0.65
N MET A 132 -3.44 12.73 -0.97
CA MET A 132 -3.63 13.94 -0.15
C MET A 132 -5.10 14.35 -0.05
N LYS A 133 -5.88 14.14 -1.12
CA LYS A 133 -7.33 14.41 -1.11
C LYS A 133 -8.16 13.28 -0.49
N SER A 134 -7.52 12.19 -0.05
CA SER A 134 -8.22 11.08 0.58
C SER A 134 -8.63 11.41 2.02
N ARG A 135 -9.74 10.83 2.47
CA ARG A 135 -10.15 10.90 3.89
C ARG A 135 -9.09 10.38 4.85
N TRP A 136 -8.30 9.39 4.43
CA TRP A 136 -7.21 8.89 5.26
C TRP A 136 -6.17 9.99 5.53
N TYR A 137 -5.84 10.79 4.53
CA TYR A 137 -4.93 11.91 4.73
C TYR A 137 -5.52 12.92 5.71
N SER A 138 -6.74 13.40 5.46
CA SER A 138 -7.34 14.46 6.26
C SER A 138 -7.73 14.03 7.68
N GLU A 139 -8.26 12.82 7.87
CA GLU A 139 -8.80 12.36 9.16
C GLU A 139 -7.79 11.57 10.00
N TYR A 140 -6.76 11.00 9.37
CA TYR A 140 -5.77 10.17 10.03
C TYR A 140 -4.36 10.77 9.95
N LEU A 141 -3.81 10.95 8.74
CA LEU A 141 -2.40 11.31 8.60
C LEU A 141 -2.08 12.67 9.22
N ILE A 142 -2.90 13.69 8.96
CA ILE A 142 -2.77 15.01 9.59
C ILE A 142 -2.83 14.90 11.12
N LEU A 143 -3.79 14.12 11.65
CA LEU A 143 -3.97 13.99 13.10
C LEU A 143 -2.75 13.32 13.76
N VAL A 144 -2.22 12.24 13.18
CA VAL A 144 -1.07 11.54 13.76
C VAL A 144 0.24 12.30 13.60
N SER A 145 0.40 13.07 12.51
CA SER A 145 1.62 13.84 12.25
C SER A 145 1.69 15.15 13.06
N THR A 146 0.55 15.75 13.40
CA THR A 146 0.49 17.03 14.14
C THR A 146 0.38 16.85 15.65
N ASN A 147 -0.03 15.67 16.12
CA ASN A 147 -0.20 15.42 17.55
C ASN A 147 0.91 14.51 18.08
N PRO A 148 1.82 15.02 18.92
CA PRO A 148 2.95 14.27 19.47
C PRO A 148 2.56 12.99 20.22
N ILE A 149 1.32 12.87 20.71
CA ILE A 149 0.85 11.67 21.42
C ILE A 149 0.89 10.39 20.56
N TYR A 150 0.87 10.52 19.23
CA TYR A 150 0.91 9.39 18.30
C TYR A 150 2.32 8.99 17.87
N ASP A 151 3.35 9.79 18.17
CA ASP A 151 4.76 9.50 17.87
C ASP A 151 4.99 9.13 16.39
N TYR A 152 4.45 9.96 15.49
CA TYR A 152 4.58 9.74 14.05
C TYR A 152 6.04 9.76 13.62
N SER A 153 6.43 8.79 12.78
CA SER A 153 7.79 8.65 12.27
C SER A 153 7.81 8.61 10.74
N GLU A 154 8.52 9.57 10.15
CA GLU A 154 8.74 9.66 8.70
C GLU A 154 9.54 8.47 8.16
N SER A 155 10.38 7.83 9.00
CA SER A 155 11.18 6.65 8.62
C SER A 155 10.32 5.50 8.08
N THR A 156 9.11 5.31 8.64
CA THR A 156 8.17 4.30 8.14
C THR A 156 7.75 4.60 6.70
N ALA A 157 7.44 5.85 6.39
CA ALA A 157 7.00 6.26 5.07
C ALA A 157 8.16 6.16 4.05
N LEU A 158 9.37 6.61 4.42
CA LEU A 158 10.57 6.46 3.59
C LEU A 158 10.82 4.99 3.22
N ARG A 159 10.78 4.09 4.21
CA ARG A 159 10.95 2.64 3.99
C ARG A 159 9.92 2.09 3.00
N ILE A 160 8.66 2.52 3.11
CA ILE A 160 7.57 2.09 2.22
C ILE A 160 7.82 2.56 0.78
N ILE A 161 8.12 3.84 0.58
CA ILE A 161 8.32 4.44 -0.75
C ILE A 161 9.53 3.81 -1.44
N ILE A 162 10.68 3.76 -0.74
CA ILE A 162 11.91 3.14 -1.24
C ILE A 162 11.65 1.70 -1.64
N SER A 163 11.03 0.91 -0.75
CA SER A 163 10.75 -0.51 -1.01
C SER A 163 9.77 -0.70 -2.16
N ALA A 164 8.73 0.13 -2.28
CA ALA A 164 7.71 0.00 -3.31
C ALA A 164 8.26 0.33 -4.70
N HIS A 165 9.04 1.40 -4.86
CA HIS A 165 9.75 1.66 -6.13
C HIS A 165 10.72 0.52 -6.45
N THR A 166 11.48 0.04 -5.45
CA THR A 166 12.46 -1.04 -5.63
C THR A 166 11.82 -2.33 -6.08
N ALA A 167 10.80 -2.78 -5.36
CA ALA A 167 10.06 -3.97 -5.74
C ALA A 167 9.38 -3.81 -7.12
N SER A 168 8.85 -2.62 -7.44
CA SER A 168 8.23 -2.39 -8.75
C SER A 168 9.22 -2.55 -9.91
N HIS A 169 10.45 -2.07 -9.73
CA HIS A 169 11.53 -2.25 -10.70
C HIS A 169 11.89 -3.74 -10.89
N PHE A 170 12.27 -4.43 -9.82
CA PHE A 170 12.76 -5.81 -9.94
C PHE A 170 11.69 -6.82 -10.38
N PHE A 171 10.44 -6.62 -9.95
CA PHE A 171 9.33 -7.48 -10.36
C PHE A 171 8.68 -7.04 -11.67
N GLN A 172 9.14 -5.94 -12.29
CA GLN A 172 8.62 -5.42 -13.55
C GLN A 172 7.09 -5.31 -13.49
N ILE A 173 6.63 -4.62 -12.45
CA ILE A 173 5.23 -4.28 -12.20
C ILE A 173 5.10 -2.77 -12.08
N PRO A 174 3.90 -2.22 -12.29
CA PRO A 174 3.75 -0.79 -12.24
C PRO A 174 3.71 -0.24 -10.83
N PHE A 175 4.49 0.81 -10.59
CA PHE A 175 4.58 1.45 -9.28
C PHE A 175 3.22 1.96 -8.78
N PRO A 176 2.43 2.72 -9.57
CA PRO A 176 1.12 3.19 -9.11
C PRO A 176 0.20 2.04 -8.69
N THR A 177 0.21 0.92 -9.42
CA THR A 177 -0.59 -0.26 -9.10
C THR A 177 -0.18 -0.89 -7.76
N LEU A 178 1.13 -1.13 -7.54
CA LEU A 178 1.62 -1.70 -6.29
C LEU A 178 1.37 -0.76 -5.10
N PHE A 179 1.68 0.53 -5.28
CA PHE A 179 1.56 1.53 -4.24
C PHE A 179 0.09 1.72 -3.81
N CYS A 180 -0.82 1.80 -4.77
CA CYS A 180 -2.25 1.86 -4.50
C CYS A 180 -2.81 0.58 -3.88
N LEU A 181 -2.31 -0.60 -4.29
CA LEU A 181 -2.68 -1.86 -3.64
C LEU A 181 -2.33 -1.82 -2.15
N ILE A 182 -1.08 -1.48 -1.82
CA ILE A 182 -0.64 -1.35 -0.42
C ILE A 182 -1.46 -0.28 0.33
N PHE A 183 -1.72 0.86 -0.32
CA PHE A 183 -2.54 1.92 0.26
C PHE A 183 -3.97 1.45 0.57
N GLN A 184 -4.59 0.67 -0.30
CA GLN A 184 -5.94 0.15 -0.06
C GLN A 184 -5.96 -0.98 0.96
N GLU A 185 -4.91 -1.80 1.04
CA GLU A 185 -4.82 -2.93 1.97
C GLU A 185 -4.56 -2.49 3.42
N SER A 186 -3.70 -1.49 3.65
CA SER A 186 -3.31 -1.14 5.02
C SER A 186 -3.23 0.36 5.32
N LYS A 187 -3.48 1.23 4.33
CA LYS A 187 -3.24 2.68 4.46
C LYS A 187 -1.82 3.00 4.97
N PHE A 188 -0.85 2.23 4.47
CA PHE A 188 0.57 2.31 4.84
C PHE A 188 0.89 1.99 6.31
N ASP A 189 -0.05 1.46 7.10
CA ASP A 189 0.23 0.96 8.44
C ASP A 189 0.61 -0.52 8.43
N PHE A 190 1.90 -0.81 8.65
CA PHE A 190 2.46 -2.16 8.64
C PHE A 190 1.98 -3.04 9.81
N LYS A 191 1.31 -2.49 10.82
CA LYS A 191 0.85 -3.23 12.01
C LYS A 191 -0.53 -3.85 11.80
N ILE A 192 -1.25 -3.43 10.76
CA ILE A 192 -2.67 -3.75 10.58
C ILE A 192 -2.90 -5.25 10.39
N LYS A 193 -3.99 -5.71 11.00
CA LYS A 193 -4.51 -7.06 10.94
C LYS A 193 -5.96 -7.07 10.50
N SER A 194 -6.28 -7.76 9.41
CA SER A 194 -7.67 -7.97 8.99
C SER A 194 -8.44 -8.91 9.91
N HIS A 195 -9.77 -8.91 9.75
CA HIS A 195 -10.66 -9.87 10.41
C HIS A 195 -10.32 -11.34 10.05
N THR A 196 -9.93 -11.58 8.80
CA THR A 196 -9.53 -12.91 8.29
C THR A 196 -8.10 -13.30 8.68
N GLY A 197 -7.39 -12.42 9.38
CA GLY A 197 -6.04 -12.66 9.88
C GLY A 197 -4.94 -12.35 8.88
N ALA A 198 -5.22 -11.62 7.82
CA ALA A 198 -4.21 -11.00 6.96
C ALA A 198 -3.38 -9.96 7.75
N LEU A 199 -2.11 -9.75 7.39
CA LEU A 199 -1.18 -8.91 8.17
C LEU A 199 -0.28 -8.04 7.30
N GLY A 200 0.02 -6.85 7.81
CA GLY A 200 1.01 -5.95 7.25
C GLY A 200 0.52 -5.18 6.03
N LEU A 201 1.46 -4.56 5.32
CA LEU A 201 1.19 -3.56 4.28
C LEU A 201 0.33 -4.08 3.14
N GLY A 202 0.68 -5.23 2.57
CA GLY A 202 -0.10 -5.93 1.55
C GLY A 202 -1.07 -6.96 2.10
N GLN A 203 -1.41 -6.93 3.41
CA GLN A 203 -2.37 -7.85 4.04
C GLN A 203 -2.12 -9.34 3.67
N ILE A 204 -0.94 -9.84 4.05
CA ILE A 204 -0.49 -11.19 3.66
C ILE A 204 -1.15 -12.29 4.51
N THR A 205 -1.83 -13.20 3.82
CA THR A 205 -2.50 -14.37 4.43
C THR A 205 -1.54 -15.57 4.56
N ARG A 206 -1.95 -16.61 5.29
CA ARG A 206 -1.18 -17.87 5.34
C ARG A 206 -1.15 -18.58 3.98
N ILE A 207 -2.24 -18.45 3.20
CA ILE A 207 -2.34 -19.03 1.85
C ILE A 207 -1.38 -18.30 0.91
N ALA A 208 -1.32 -16.97 0.99
CA ALA A 208 -0.38 -16.16 0.24
C ALA A 208 1.09 -16.57 0.52
N ILE A 209 1.47 -16.78 1.78
CA ILE A 209 2.82 -17.29 2.14
C ILE A 209 3.11 -18.65 1.49
N LYS A 210 2.13 -19.57 1.49
CA LYS A 210 2.29 -20.87 0.81
C LYS A 210 2.52 -20.68 -0.69
N GLN A 211 1.76 -19.79 -1.33
CA GLN A 211 1.94 -19.48 -2.75
C GLN A 211 3.32 -18.88 -3.03
N ILE A 212 3.79 -17.94 -2.21
CA ILE A 212 5.13 -17.36 -2.31
C ILE A 212 6.20 -18.46 -2.22
N ASN A 213 6.13 -19.34 -1.22
CA ASN A 213 7.10 -20.42 -1.06
C ASN A 213 7.10 -21.39 -2.24
N LEU A 214 5.93 -21.68 -2.82
CA LEU A 214 5.83 -22.49 -4.04
C LEU A 214 6.48 -21.80 -5.24
N LEU A 215 6.25 -20.49 -5.41
CA LEU A 215 6.87 -19.72 -6.48
C LEU A 215 8.39 -19.69 -6.34
N ARG A 216 8.91 -19.43 -5.13
CA ARG A 216 10.35 -19.46 -4.87
C ARG A 216 10.99 -20.81 -5.20
N LYS A 217 10.31 -21.90 -4.83
CA LYS A 217 10.81 -23.26 -5.07
C LYS A 217 10.77 -23.66 -6.55
N ASN A 218 9.71 -23.28 -7.26
CA ASN A 218 9.46 -23.75 -8.62
C ASN A 218 10.01 -22.80 -9.70
N GLU A 219 10.27 -21.54 -9.35
CA GLU A 219 10.70 -20.49 -10.26
C GLU A 219 11.96 -19.80 -9.69
N PRO A 220 13.17 -20.36 -9.93
CA PRO A 220 14.42 -19.83 -9.36
C PRO A 220 14.67 -18.34 -9.66
N LEU A 221 14.14 -17.83 -10.77
CA LEU A 221 14.20 -16.42 -11.13
C LEU A 221 13.47 -15.53 -10.11
N GLU A 222 12.34 -15.98 -9.56
CA GLU A 222 11.59 -15.20 -8.58
C GLU A 222 12.35 -15.12 -7.24
N ASP A 223 13.07 -16.17 -6.85
CA ASP A 223 13.93 -16.12 -5.66
C ASP A 223 15.17 -15.22 -5.86
N ARG A 224 15.76 -15.22 -7.07
CA ARG A 224 16.81 -14.24 -7.44
C ARG A 224 16.29 -12.81 -7.35
N ARG A 225 15.10 -12.53 -7.88
CA ARG A 225 14.48 -11.20 -7.79
C ARG A 225 14.25 -10.76 -6.35
N LEU A 226 13.77 -11.65 -5.47
CA LEU A 226 13.61 -11.36 -4.03
C LEU A 226 14.94 -10.91 -3.40
N ASN A 227 16.00 -11.68 -3.62
CA ASN A 227 17.33 -11.40 -3.09
C ASN A 227 17.93 -10.11 -3.68
N ALA A 228 17.83 -9.92 -5.00
CA ALA A 228 18.30 -8.72 -5.68
C ALA A 228 17.58 -7.47 -5.17
N THR A 229 16.26 -7.55 -5.00
CA THR A 229 15.45 -6.45 -4.44
C THR A 229 15.91 -6.11 -3.02
N ALA A 230 16.08 -7.11 -2.16
CA ALA A 230 16.54 -6.91 -0.77
C ALA A 230 17.94 -6.32 -0.69
N ASN A 231 18.88 -6.83 -1.49
CA ASN A 231 20.26 -6.34 -1.56
C ASN A 231 20.32 -4.90 -2.07
N HIS A 232 19.45 -4.54 -3.01
CA HIS A 232 19.41 -3.17 -3.52
C HIS A 232 18.78 -2.19 -2.52
N ILE A 233 17.74 -2.59 -1.78
CA ILE A 233 17.24 -1.74 -0.66
C ILE A 233 18.34 -1.56 0.39
N LYS A 234 19.09 -2.63 0.69
CA LYS A 234 20.25 -2.55 1.60
C LYS A 234 21.28 -1.55 1.10
N SER A 235 21.63 -1.58 -0.19
CA SER A 235 22.60 -0.63 -0.75
C SER A 235 22.10 0.82 -0.68
N ILE A 236 20.81 1.06 -0.92
CA ILE A 236 20.20 2.39 -0.77
C ILE A 236 20.33 2.89 0.67
N TYR A 237 20.05 2.04 1.66
CA TYR A 237 20.11 2.42 3.09
C TYR A 237 21.52 2.74 3.58
N SER A 238 22.55 2.26 2.90
CA SER A 238 23.95 2.53 3.19
C SER A 238 24.61 3.52 2.21
N ASP A 239 23.86 4.07 1.25
CA ASP A 239 24.44 4.96 0.24
C ASP A 239 24.65 6.37 0.83
N PRO A 240 25.90 6.85 0.95
CA PRO A 240 26.19 8.15 1.55
C PRO A 240 25.55 9.31 0.78
N VAL A 241 25.38 9.19 -0.54
CA VAL A 241 24.72 10.23 -1.36
C VAL A 241 23.22 10.28 -1.04
N ILE A 242 22.59 9.13 -0.82
CA ILE A 242 21.18 9.09 -0.42
C ILE A 242 21.02 9.62 1.01
N ASP A 243 21.92 9.29 1.94
CA ASP A 243 21.91 9.83 3.30
C ASP A 243 22.02 11.37 3.29
N GLU A 244 22.95 11.91 2.51
CA GLU A 244 23.12 13.37 2.36
C GLU A 244 21.87 14.03 1.77
N ILE A 245 21.26 13.44 0.72
CA ILE A 245 20.00 13.94 0.16
C ILE A 245 18.89 13.94 1.22
N LEU A 246 18.72 12.83 1.95
CA LEU A 246 17.69 12.71 2.98
C LEU A 246 17.89 13.74 4.11
N ARG A 247 19.13 13.95 4.56
CA ARG A 247 19.45 14.99 5.56
C ARG A 247 19.20 16.40 5.05
N SER A 248 19.53 16.68 3.79
CA SER A 248 19.26 17.98 3.17
C SER A 248 17.76 18.29 3.10
N MET A 249 16.93 17.24 2.94
CA MET A 249 15.48 17.33 3.01
C MET A 249 14.94 17.39 4.44
N GLY A 250 15.79 17.25 5.47
CA GLY A 250 15.40 17.29 6.89
C GLY A 250 15.00 15.94 7.50
N PHE A 251 15.30 14.82 6.82
CA PHE A 251 15.08 13.47 7.37
C PHE A 251 16.29 12.95 8.14
N TYR A 252 16.01 12.20 9.21
CA TYR A 252 17.02 11.49 10.01
C TYR A 252 16.59 10.02 10.22
N PRO A 253 16.54 9.21 9.15
CA PRO A 253 16.00 7.86 9.23
C PRO A 253 16.96 6.91 9.95
N MET A 254 16.41 6.10 10.85
CA MET A 254 17.07 4.88 11.32
C MET A 254 16.56 3.70 10.49
N PHE A 255 17.30 3.34 9.45
CA PHE A 255 16.96 2.18 8.62
C PHE A 255 17.30 0.86 9.31
N PRO A 256 16.50 -0.21 9.09
CA PRO A 256 16.82 -1.53 9.61
C PRO A 256 18.00 -2.16 8.85
N LEU A 257 18.76 -3.01 9.53
CA LEU A 257 19.75 -3.86 8.87
C LEU A 257 19.03 -4.92 8.03
N LEU A 258 19.40 -5.01 6.75
CA LEU A 258 18.91 -6.02 5.81
C LEU A 258 20.03 -7.01 5.49
N GLY A 259 19.66 -8.28 5.39
CA GLY A 259 20.52 -9.38 4.93
C GLY A 259 19.94 -10.03 3.67
N SER A 260 20.41 -11.23 3.37
CA SER A 260 19.83 -12.07 2.32
C SER A 260 18.33 -12.33 2.58
N PHE A 261 17.55 -12.49 1.51
CA PHE A 261 16.11 -12.74 1.65
C PHE A 261 15.90 -14.10 2.35
N PRO A 262 15.17 -14.14 3.47
CA PRO A 262 15.12 -15.33 4.31
C PRO A 262 14.29 -16.45 3.68
N ASP A 263 14.71 -17.69 3.85
CA ASP A 263 14.03 -18.89 3.31
C ASP A 263 12.61 -19.07 3.83
N GLN A 264 12.35 -18.64 5.07
CA GLN A 264 11.05 -18.74 5.71
C GLN A 264 10.50 -17.38 6.11
N ILE A 265 9.31 -17.08 5.60
CA ILE A 265 8.55 -15.90 5.99
C ILE A 265 7.73 -16.21 7.25
N LYS A 266 8.04 -15.55 8.36
CA LYS A 266 7.38 -15.76 9.65
C LYS A 266 6.14 -14.89 9.79
N LYS A 267 5.05 -15.52 10.24
CA LYS A 267 3.81 -14.84 10.60
C LYS A 267 3.72 -14.66 12.11
N TYR A 268 3.38 -13.46 12.56
CA TYR A 268 3.29 -13.12 13.97
C TYR A 268 1.83 -12.94 14.44
N ASN A 269 1.59 -13.09 15.75
CA ASN A 269 0.31 -12.76 16.39
C ASN A 269 0.42 -11.42 17.17
N PRO A 270 0.04 -10.27 16.57
CA PRO A 270 0.25 -8.93 17.13
C PRO A 270 -0.51 -8.59 18.42
N TYR A 271 -1.29 -9.52 18.97
CA TYR A 271 -1.99 -9.35 20.26
C TYR A 271 -1.83 -10.58 21.16
N SER A 272 -0.74 -11.33 21.00
CA SER A 272 -0.32 -12.36 21.96
C SER A 272 -0.25 -11.77 23.38
N TRP A 273 -0.44 -12.61 24.40
CA TRP A 273 -0.33 -12.14 25.79
C TRP A 273 1.04 -11.54 26.11
N LYS A 274 2.11 -12.03 25.46
CA LYS A 274 3.45 -11.43 25.54
C LYS A 274 3.45 -9.97 25.09
N VAL A 275 2.85 -9.66 23.94
CA VAL A 275 2.74 -8.26 23.48
C VAL A 275 1.82 -7.42 24.35
N VAL A 276 0.69 -7.97 24.79
CA VAL A 276 -0.21 -7.26 25.72
C VAL A 276 0.55 -6.86 26.99
N ASN A 277 1.36 -7.77 27.56
CA ASN A 277 2.14 -7.50 28.75
C ASN A 277 3.21 -6.42 28.51
N GLN A 278 3.91 -6.48 27.39
CA GLN A 278 4.92 -5.47 27.03
C GLN A 278 4.31 -4.09 26.82
N VAL A 279 3.19 -3.99 26.08
CA VAL A 279 2.47 -2.72 25.88
C VAL A 279 1.90 -2.20 27.20
N SER A 280 1.33 -3.07 28.04
CA SER A 280 0.88 -2.70 29.39
C SER A 280 2.00 -2.13 30.26
N ASN A 281 3.20 -2.69 30.18
CA ASN A 281 4.35 -2.20 30.94
C ASN A 281 4.83 -0.84 30.43
N GLU A 282 4.93 -0.66 29.11
CA GLU A 282 5.28 0.63 28.49
C GLU A 282 4.27 1.72 28.89
N LEU A 283 2.96 1.42 28.86
CA LEU A 283 1.91 2.36 29.26
C LEU A 283 2.03 2.75 30.74
N LYS A 284 2.30 1.80 31.64
CA LYS A 284 2.54 2.10 33.07
C LYS A 284 3.76 2.99 33.28
N GLN A 285 4.86 2.68 32.58
CA GLN A 285 6.11 3.45 32.67
C GLN A 285 5.89 4.90 32.22
N LYS A 286 5.04 5.12 31.21
CA LYS A 286 4.63 6.45 30.74
C LYS A 286 3.52 7.10 31.58
N GLY A 287 3.18 6.55 32.76
CA GLY A 287 2.20 7.13 33.69
C GLY A 287 0.72 6.82 33.40
N PHE A 288 0.41 5.98 32.40
CA PHE A 288 -0.98 5.65 32.06
C PHE A 288 -1.54 4.55 32.98
N SER A 289 -2.39 4.95 33.94
CA SER A 289 -2.98 4.07 34.96
C SER A 289 -3.74 2.86 34.40
N TYR A 290 -4.41 3.02 33.25
CA TYR A 290 -5.14 1.93 32.59
C TYR A 290 -4.23 0.81 32.05
N GLY A 291 -2.91 1.04 31.98
CA GLY A 291 -1.92 0.01 31.64
C GLY A 291 -1.94 -1.19 32.59
N LYS A 292 -2.43 -1.01 33.84
CA LYS A 292 -2.64 -2.08 34.82
C LYS A 292 -3.76 -3.06 34.39
N ASN A 293 -4.74 -2.60 33.61
CA ASN A 293 -5.85 -3.43 33.12
C ASN A 293 -5.49 -4.09 31.78
N ARG A 294 -4.86 -5.26 31.83
CA ARG A 294 -4.41 -6.00 30.63
C ARG A 294 -5.55 -6.38 29.69
N ASN A 295 -6.76 -6.64 30.20
CA ASN A 295 -7.93 -6.94 29.38
C ASN A 295 -8.39 -5.73 28.56
N LEU A 296 -8.38 -4.54 29.17
CA LEU A 296 -8.62 -3.29 28.46
C LEU A 296 -7.53 -3.02 27.41
N VAL A 297 -6.25 -3.15 27.78
CA VAL A 297 -5.12 -2.98 26.84
C VAL A 297 -5.25 -3.95 25.66
N LYS A 298 -5.59 -5.21 25.90
CA LYS A 298 -5.84 -6.20 24.82
C LYS A 298 -6.97 -5.77 23.88
N ARG A 299 -8.06 -5.21 24.40
CA ARG A 299 -9.16 -4.67 23.57
C ARG A 299 -8.71 -3.47 22.75
N LEU A 300 -7.94 -2.56 23.34
CA LEU A 300 -7.41 -1.37 22.67
C LEU A 300 -6.40 -1.74 21.57
N ILE A 301 -5.49 -2.69 21.83
CA ILE A 301 -4.57 -3.23 20.82
C ILE A 301 -5.37 -3.82 19.64
N LYS A 302 -6.40 -4.63 19.91
CA LYS A 302 -7.24 -5.20 18.83
C LYS A 302 -7.93 -4.13 17.99
N ARG A 303 -8.32 -3.00 18.59
CA ARG A 303 -8.92 -1.85 17.88
C ARG A 303 -7.88 -1.15 17.01
N ALA A 304 -6.72 -0.81 17.58
CA ALA A 304 -5.62 -0.19 16.85
C ALA A 304 -5.16 -1.06 15.65
N LEU A 305 -5.03 -2.37 15.85
CA LEU A 305 -4.67 -3.30 14.77
C LEU A 305 -5.71 -3.41 13.65
N LYS A 306 -6.96 -2.99 13.87
CA LYS A 306 -7.99 -2.90 12.81
C LYS A 306 -7.93 -1.56 12.05
N GLY A 307 -7.00 -0.67 12.38
CA GLY A 307 -6.87 0.65 11.79
C GLY A 307 -7.66 1.73 12.51
N GLU A 308 -8.19 1.43 13.70
CA GLU A 308 -8.92 2.43 14.48
C GLU A 308 -7.97 3.40 15.18
N ILE A 309 -8.15 4.69 14.94
CA ILE A 309 -7.44 5.74 15.67
C ILE A 309 -8.03 5.92 17.08
N LEU A 310 -7.39 5.29 18.07
CA LEU A 310 -7.65 5.53 19.48
C LEU A 310 -7.36 6.99 19.84
N ARG A 311 -8.35 7.68 20.43
CA ARG A 311 -8.26 9.11 20.81
C ARG A 311 -8.24 9.33 22.32
N GLY A 312 -7.93 10.56 22.72
CA GLY A 312 -7.93 11.01 24.11
C GLY A 312 -6.99 10.17 24.98
N LYS A 313 -7.46 9.77 26.16
CA LYS A 313 -6.63 9.01 27.13
C LYS A 313 -6.07 7.69 26.59
N TYR A 314 -6.62 7.12 25.51
CA TYR A 314 -6.15 5.87 24.92
C TYR A 314 -5.21 6.03 23.73
N ALA A 315 -4.93 7.26 23.28
CA ALA A 315 -4.08 7.49 22.10
C ALA A 315 -2.66 6.93 22.28
N ALA A 316 -2.11 6.99 23.51
CA ALA A 316 -0.79 6.46 23.84
C ALA A 316 -0.61 4.94 23.63
N VAL A 317 -1.68 4.19 23.37
CA VAL A 317 -1.59 2.79 22.95
C VAL A 317 -0.90 2.65 21.59
N HIS A 318 -1.08 3.60 20.68
CA HIS A 318 -0.46 3.56 19.34
C HIS A 318 1.07 3.55 19.40
N PRO A 319 1.74 4.54 20.01
CA PRO A 319 3.20 4.54 20.09
C PRO A 319 3.73 3.37 20.93
N ALA A 320 3.04 2.97 22.00
CA ALA A 320 3.44 1.81 22.79
C ALA A 320 3.39 0.51 21.97
N LEU A 321 2.30 0.31 21.21
CA LEU A 321 2.16 -0.84 20.32
C LEU A 321 3.17 -0.78 19.16
N LEU A 322 3.41 0.40 18.59
CA LEU A 322 4.39 0.61 17.53
C LEU A 322 5.79 0.23 17.99
N LYS A 323 6.27 0.77 19.12
CA LYS A 323 7.58 0.44 19.69
C LYS A 323 7.74 -1.06 19.88
N ILE A 324 6.78 -1.72 20.52
CA ILE A 324 6.83 -3.16 20.78
C ILE A 324 6.75 -3.97 19.48
N THR A 325 5.94 -3.56 18.51
CA THR A 325 5.79 -4.29 17.25
C THR A 325 7.02 -4.11 16.37
N ASP A 326 7.57 -2.91 16.29
CA ASP A 326 8.73 -2.57 15.47
C ASP A 326 10.01 -3.26 15.99
N VAL A 327 10.30 -3.14 17.28
CA VAL A 327 11.47 -3.81 17.91
C VAL A 327 11.40 -5.33 17.75
N ASN A 328 10.24 -5.93 18.01
CA ASN A 328 10.14 -7.38 18.02
C ASN A 328 9.98 -7.99 16.62
N TYR A 329 9.42 -7.25 15.65
CA TYR A 329 8.99 -7.80 14.36
C TYR A 329 9.22 -6.85 13.18
N GLY A 330 8.89 -5.56 13.28
CA GLY A 330 9.00 -4.60 12.17
C GLY A 330 10.44 -4.36 11.66
N LYS A 331 11.43 -4.49 12.54
CA LYS A 331 12.86 -4.47 12.21
C LYS A 331 13.43 -5.86 11.87
N LYS A 332 12.68 -6.94 12.09
CA LYS A 332 13.14 -8.30 11.79
C LYS A 332 12.79 -8.68 10.36
N PHE A 333 13.80 -8.62 9.51
CA PHE A 333 13.69 -9.09 8.14
C PHE A 333 13.20 -10.55 8.07
N GLY A 334 12.29 -10.84 7.14
CA GLY A 334 11.62 -12.15 7.04
C GLY A 334 10.32 -12.28 7.81
N THR A 335 9.84 -11.24 8.49
CA THR A 335 8.49 -11.27 9.07
C THR A 335 7.51 -10.52 8.18
N VAL A 336 6.24 -10.93 8.18
CA VAL A 336 5.18 -10.20 7.45
C VAL A 336 4.91 -8.80 8.00
N LEU A 337 5.46 -8.42 9.16
CA LEU A 337 5.33 -7.08 9.72
C LEU A 337 6.56 -6.21 9.40
N ASN A 338 7.64 -6.79 8.88
CA ASN A 338 8.74 -6.01 8.35
C ASN A 338 8.32 -5.39 7.01
N ILE A 339 8.54 -4.08 6.87
CA ILE A 339 8.07 -3.27 5.74
C ILE A 339 8.62 -3.79 4.43
N GLU A 340 9.94 -3.99 4.36
CA GLU A 340 10.65 -4.42 3.16
C GLU A 340 10.18 -5.82 2.74
N THR A 341 10.18 -6.77 3.69
CA THR A 341 9.71 -8.15 3.47
C THR A 341 8.30 -8.15 2.91
N ASN A 342 7.38 -7.40 3.54
CA ASN A 342 5.98 -7.41 3.15
C ASN A 342 5.76 -6.81 1.75
N ILE A 343 6.41 -5.69 1.44
CA ILE A 343 6.30 -5.05 0.12
C ILE A 343 6.90 -5.95 -0.97
N ILE A 344 8.09 -6.50 -0.73
CA ILE A 344 8.79 -7.37 -1.68
C ILE A 344 7.92 -8.58 -2.05
N ILE A 345 7.33 -9.28 -1.07
CA ILE A 345 6.49 -10.45 -1.35
C ILE A 345 5.11 -10.09 -1.91
N SER A 346 4.60 -8.90 -1.60
CA SER A 346 3.37 -8.37 -2.22
C SER A 346 3.59 -8.12 -3.72
N ALA A 347 4.75 -7.55 -4.08
CA ALA A 347 5.14 -7.34 -5.47
C ALA A 347 5.29 -8.66 -6.24
N MET A 348 5.97 -9.65 -5.65
CA MET A 348 6.08 -11.00 -6.23
C MET A 348 4.70 -11.63 -6.50
N LEU A 349 3.78 -11.56 -5.53
CA LEU A 349 2.41 -12.06 -5.70
C LEU A 349 1.64 -11.31 -6.78
N LEU A 350 1.74 -9.98 -6.81
CA LEU A 350 1.09 -9.18 -7.84
C LEU A 350 1.63 -9.53 -9.23
N LYS A 351 2.95 -9.65 -9.37
CA LYS A 351 3.61 -10.07 -10.61
C LYS A 351 3.15 -11.45 -11.07
N HIS A 352 3.11 -12.41 -10.15
CA HIS A 352 2.59 -13.74 -10.43
C HIS A 352 1.17 -13.68 -11.00
N TYR A 353 0.28 -12.89 -10.40
CA TYR A 353 -1.10 -12.79 -10.89
C TYR A 353 -1.24 -11.99 -12.20
N MET A 354 -0.39 -11.00 -12.45
CA MET A 354 -0.32 -10.30 -13.74
C MET A 354 0.13 -11.21 -14.89
N ASN A 355 0.97 -12.19 -14.59
CA ASN A 355 1.45 -13.19 -15.55
C ASN A 355 0.62 -14.49 -15.53
N TYR A 356 -0.46 -14.54 -14.76
CA TYR A 356 -1.20 -15.77 -14.52
C TYR A 356 -1.77 -16.33 -15.82
N LYS A 357 -1.57 -17.63 -16.05
CA LYS A 357 -2.10 -18.31 -17.24
C LYS A 357 -3.58 -18.60 -17.04
N TRP A 358 -4.44 -17.66 -17.45
CA TRP A 358 -5.88 -17.81 -17.40
C TRP A 358 -6.38 -18.84 -18.42
N ILE A 359 -6.71 -20.06 -17.98
CA ILE A 359 -7.26 -21.10 -18.84
C ILE A 359 -8.78 -21.12 -18.70
N ILE A 360 -9.48 -20.79 -19.80
CA ILE A 360 -10.94 -20.75 -19.88
C ILE A 360 -11.38 -21.67 -21.02
N ASN A 361 -12.24 -22.65 -20.71
CA ASN A 361 -12.73 -23.65 -21.68
C ASN A 361 -11.57 -24.33 -22.44
N LYS A 362 -10.57 -24.80 -21.70
CA LYS A 362 -9.32 -25.42 -22.19
C LYS A 362 -8.42 -24.53 -23.07
N LYS A 363 -8.75 -23.24 -23.26
CA LYS A 363 -7.95 -22.29 -24.05
C LYS A 363 -7.35 -21.19 -23.18
N LYS A 364 -6.06 -20.87 -23.39
CA LYS A 364 -5.38 -19.77 -22.69
C LYS A 364 -5.90 -18.41 -23.15
N LEU A 365 -6.38 -17.60 -22.21
CA LEU A 365 -6.94 -16.26 -22.43
C LEU A 365 -5.84 -15.23 -22.24
N TYR A 366 -5.56 -14.45 -23.27
CA TYR A 366 -4.51 -13.44 -23.27
C TYR A 366 -5.11 -12.07 -22.98
N LEU A 367 -4.99 -11.62 -21.73
CA LEU A 367 -5.47 -10.31 -21.35
C LEU A 367 -4.45 -9.24 -21.75
N ASN A 368 -4.94 -8.11 -22.25
CA ASN A 368 -4.14 -6.88 -22.35
C ASN A 368 -3.48 -6.56 -20.99
N PRO A 369 -2.24 -6.03 -20.96
CA PRO A 369 -1.53 -5.70 -19.71
C PRO A 369 -2.34 -4.89 -18.69
N SER A 370 -3.11 -3.89 -19.12
CA SER A 370 -3.93 -3.05 -18.21
C SER A 370 -5.06 -3.85 -17.57
N LEU A 371 -5.77 -4.68 -18.35
CA LEU A 371 -6.79 -5.56 -17.79
C LEU A 371 -6.16 -6.67 -16.92
N SER A 372 -4.98 -7.16 -17.29
CA SER A 372 -4.25 -8.15 -16.48
C SER A 372 -3.87 -7.59 -15.11
N ALA A 373 -3.44 -6.33 -15.02
CA ALA A 373 -3.18 -5.65 -13.75
C ALA A 373 -4.44 -5.61 -12.86
N ILE A 374 -5.60 -5.29 -13.44
CA ILE A 374 -6.87 -5.27 -12.69
C ILE A 374 -7.28 -6.68 -12.23
N MET A 375 -7.14 -7.69 -13.09
CA MET A 375 -7.42 -9.08 -12.72
C MET A 375 -6.43 -9.60 -11.68
N ALA A 376 -5.19 -9.11 -11.70
CA ALA A 376 -4.19 -9.43 -10.70
C ALA A 376 -4.55 -8.87 -9.32
N ILE A 377 -5.02 -7.63 -9.25
CA ILE A 377 -5.59 -7.03 -8.03
C ILE A 377 -6.74 -7.89 -7.48
N ALA A 378 -7.67 -8.28 -8.37
CA ALA A 378 -8.79 -9.14 -7.99
C ALA A 378 -8.32 -10.50 -7.44
N ALA A 379 -7.30 -11.10 -8.06
CA ALA A 379 -6.74 -12.39 -7.67
C ALA A 379 -5.91 -12.29 -6.38
N TYR A 380 -5.24 -11.17 -6.16
CA TYR A 380 -4.53 -10.87 -4.92
C TYR A 380 -5.49 -10.91 -3.72
N ASN A 381 -6.67 -10.31 -3.87
CA ASN A 381 -7.67 -10.23 -2.80
C ASN A 381 -8.52 -11.51 -2.64
N GLN A 382 -9.07 -12.05 -3.73
CA GLN A 382 -10.05 -13.16 -3.69
C GLN A 382 -9.52 -14.51 -4.19
N GLY A 383 -8.26 -14.55 -4.64
CA GLY A 383 -7.63 -15.73 -5.23
C GLY A 383 -7.93 -15.93 -6.72
N PRO A 384 -7.07 -16.67 -7.44
CA PRO A 384 -7.17 -16.84 -8.88
C PRO A 384 -8.41 -17.64 -9.32
N THR A 385 -8.92 -18.54 -8.47
CA THR A 385 -10.14 -19.30 -8.78
C THR A 385 -11.35 -18.40 -8.98
N VAL A 386 -11.51 -17.38 -8.13
CA VAL A 386 -12.62 -16.43 -8.22
C VAL A 386 -12.54 -15.63 -9.51
N VAL A 387 -11.34 -15.14 -9.85
CA VAL A 387 -11.10 -14.38 -11.08
C VAL A 387 -11.33 -15.24 -12.33
N ARG A 388 -10.96 -16.52 -12.29
CA ARG A 388 -11.22 -17.47 -13.38
C ARG A 388 -12.71 -17.69 -13.62
N GLU A 389 -13.52 -17.83 -12.57
CA GLU A 389 -14.98 -17.90 -12.69
C GLU A 389 -15.54 -16.61 -13.33
N TYR A 390 -14.98 -15.47 -12.93
CA TYR A 390 -15.35 -14.18 -13.49
C TYR A 390 -15.03 -14.06 -14.99
N LEU A 391 -13.81 -14.41 -15.37
CA LEU A 391 -13.38 -14.43 -16.78
C LEU A 391 -14.19 -15.42 -17.62
N ARG A 392 -14.57 -16.58 -17.07
CA ARG A 392 -15.46 -17.52 -17.77
C ARG A 392 -16.83 -16.91 -18.05
N TYR A 393 -17.42 -16.24 -17.06
CA TYR A 393 -18.68 -15.50 -17.25
C TYR A 393 -18.55 -14.43 -18.34
N LEU A 394 -17.46 -13.66 -18.36
CA LEU A 394 -17.23 -12.67 -19.41
C LEU A 394 -17.12 -13.31 -20.79
N VAL A 395 -16.34 -14.38 -20.95
CA VAL A 395 -16.15 -15.10 -22.23
C VAL A 395 -17.45 -15.73 -22.74
N ASN A 396 -18.35 -16.12 -21.84
CA ASN A 396 -19.67 -16.62 -22.25
C ASN A 396 -20.63 -15.50 -22.67
N ARG A 397 -20.38 -14.25 -22.25
CA ARG A 397 -21.24 -13.08 -22.53
C ARG A 397 -20.76 -12.24 -23.70
N TYR A 398 -19.45 -12.21 -23.95
CA TYR A 398 -18.81 -11.39 -24.97
C TYR A 398 -17.86 -12.22 -25.83
N PRO A 399 -17.65 -11.85 -27.11
CA PRO A 399 -16.63 -12.48 -27.94
C PRO A 399 -15.27 -12.45 -27.25
N ARG A 400 -14.53 -13.56 -27.29
CA ARG A 400 -13.21 -13.67 -26.66
C ARG A 400 -12.27 -12.55 -27.09
N SER A 401 -12.23 -12.25 -28.38
CA SER A 401 -11.41 -11.17 -28.96
C SER A 401 -11.75 -9.78 -28.41
N LYS A 402 -12.96 -9.57 -27.90
CA LYS A 402 -13.36 -8.33 -27.22
C LYS A 402 -12.74 -8.24 -25.82
N ILE A 403 -12.64 -9.37 -25.12
CA ILE A 403 -12.05 -9.43 -23.78
C ILE A 403 -10.53 -9.36 -23.84
N GLU A 404 -9.91 -10.02 -24.82
CA GLU A 404 -8.44 -9.99 -24.99
C GLU A 404 -7.93 -8.60 -25.37
N ARG A 405 -8.73 -7.81 -26.11
CA ARG A 405 -8.42 -6.41 -26.46
C ARG A 405 -8.89 -5.38 -25.43
N ALA A 406 -9.64 -5.80 -24.41
CA ALA A 406 -10.18 -4.91 -23.41
C ALA A 406 -9.07 -4.20 -22.64
N THR A 407 -9.22 -2.88 -22.51
CA THR A 407 -8.32 -2.03 -21.75
C THR A 407 -8.93 -1.73 -20.39
N SER A 408 -8.21 -0.96 -19.57
CA SER A 408 -8.79 -0.46 -18.32
C SER A 408 -9.87 0.60 -18.51
N ARG A 409 -10.02 1.20 -19.71
CA ARG A 409 -11.19 2.06 -20.04
C ARG A 409 -12.48 1.25 -20.02
N ASP A 410 -12.39 0.00 -20.47
CA ASP A 410 -13.53 -0.91 -20.52
C ASP A 410 -13.87 -1.53 -19.16
N ARG A 411 -13.17 -1.13 -18.08
CA ARG A 411 -13.40 -1.66 -16.73
C ARG A 411 -14.86 -1.59 -16.31
N TRP A 412 -15.59 -0.53 -16.65
CA TRP A 412 -16.99 -0.41 -16.25
C TRP A 412 -17.90 -1.38 -17.00
N MET A 413 -17.53 -1.73 -18.24
CA MET A 413 -18.20 -2.77 -19.02
C MET A 413 -17.92 -4.17 -18.44
N PHE A 414 -16.67 -4.41 -18.02
CA PHE A 414 -16.19 -5.73 -17.62
C PHE A 414 -16.06 -5.96 -16.12
N LEU A 415 -16.33 -4.99 -15.24
CA LEU A 415 -16.18 -5.08 -13.78
C LEU A 415 -17.36 -4.42 -13.06
N SER A 416 -18.57 -4.65 -13.57
CA SER A 416 -19.79 -4.20 -12.88
C SER A 416 -20.12 -5.10 -11.70
N LYS A 417 -20.62 -4.50 -10.61
CA LYS A 417 -21.13 -5.23 -9.44
C LYS A 417 -22.17 -6.30 -9.81
N GLY A 418 -23.03 -6.00 -10.78
CA GLY A 418 -24.01 -6.96 -11.33
C GLY A 418 -23.35 -8.14 -12.07
N GLY A 419 -22.33 -7.87 -12.89
CA GLY A 419 -21.53 -8.91 -13.55
C GLY A 419 -20.82 -9.81 -12.55
N ILE A 420 -20.15 -9.22 -11.55
CA ILE A 420 -19.44 -9.95 -10.50
C ILE A 420 -20.42 -10.84 -9.71
N LYS A 421 -21.60 -10.30 -9.35
CA LYS A 421 -22.65 -11.08 -8.67
C LYS A 421 -23.09 -12.29 -9.48
N LYS A 422 -23.36 -12.11 -10.78
CA LYS A 422 -23.79 -13.19 -11.68
C LYS A 422 -22.71 -14.27 -11.85
N ALA A 423 -21.46 -13.85 -12.00
CA ALA A 423 -20.34 -14.77 -12.19
C ALA A 423 -20.01 -15.59 -10.94
N MET A 424 -19.97 -14.95 -9.77
CA MET A 424 -19.45 -15.59 -8.57
C MET A 424 -20.49 -16.39 -7.78
N LYS A 425 -21.79 -16.17 -8.03
CA LYS A 425 -22.90 -16.75 -7.23
C LYS A 425 -22.69 -16.61 -5.71
N LYS A 426 -21.93 -15.60 -5.28
CA LYS A 426 -21.54 -15.37 -3.88
C LYS A 426 -22.50 -14.41 -3.18
N LYS A 427 -22.44 -14.42 -1.84
CA LYS A 427 -23.12 -13.42 -0.98
C LYS A 427 -22.76 -11.99 -1.41
N SER A 428 -23.75 -11.09 -1.33
CA SER A 428 -23.63 -9.67 -1.70
C SER A 428 -22.40 -8.99 -1.11
N ILE A 429 -22.05 -9.31 0.14
CA ILE A 429 -20.90 -8.73 0.86
C ILE A 429 -19.58 -8.98 0.13
N ARG A 430 -19.29 -10.22 -0.30
CA ARG A 430 -18.02 -10.55 -1.00
C ARG A 430 -17.96 -9.92 -2.40
N VAL A 431 -19.11 -9.75 -3.03
CA VAL A 431 -19.21 -9.05 -4.33
C VAL A 431 -18.90 -7.57 -4.15
N ASN A 432 -19.44 -6.95 -3.09
CA ASN A 432 -19.16 -5.55 -2.76
C ASN A 432 -17.69 -5.35 -2.43
N GLU A 433 -17.12 -6.21 -1.59
CA GLU A 433 -15.71 -6.16 -1.19
C GLU A 433 -14.78 -6.20 -2.41
N LEU A 434 -14.98 -7.17 -3.31
CA LEU A 434 -14.17 -7.29 -4.52
C LEU A 434 -14.35 -6.09 -5.46
N PHE A 435 -15.59 -5.66 -5.69
CA PHE A 435 -15.88 -4.52 -6.57
C PHE A 435 -15.24 -3.23 -6.03
N GLU A 436 -15.42 -2.94 -4.75
CA GLU A 436 -14.86 -1.75 -4.12
C GLU A 436 -13.34 -1.80 -4.06
N HIS A 437 -12.75 -2.97 -3.81
CA HIS A 437 -11.30 -3.14 -3.80
C HIS A 437 -10.69 -2.83 -5.17
N ILE A 438 -11.23 -3.43 -6.24
CA ILE A 438 -10.78 -3.16 -7.62
C ILE A 438 -10.98 -1.68 -7.96
N ARG A 439 -12.19 -1.15 -7.73
CA ARG A 439 -12.53 0.24 -8.03
C ARG A 439 -11.57 1.21 -7.35
N LYS A 440 -11.30 1.04 -6.06
CA LYS A 440 -10.44 1.95 -5.28
C LYS A 440 -8.99 1.91 -5.73
N ILE A 441 -8.46 0.73 -6.06
CA ILE A 441 -7.08 0.62 -6.57
C ILE A 441 -7.00 1.23 -7.97
N THR A 442 -7.93 0.91 -8.87
CA THR A 442 -7.93 1.46 -10.23
C THR A 442 -8.10 2.98 -10.24
N LEU A 443 -8.99 3.55 -9.43
CA LEU A 443 -9.13 5.01 -9.29
C LEU A 443 -7.87 5.69 -8.74
N CYS A 444 -7.13 4.98 -7.88
CA CYS A 444 -5.87 5.45 -7.32
C CYS A 444 -4.72 5.35 -8.33
N SER A 445 -4.65 4.27 -9.12
CA SER A 445 -3.48 3.97 -9.97
C SER A 445 -3.61 4.45 -11.41
N GLU A 446 -4.83 4.69 -11.90
CA GLU A 446 -5.09 5.05 -13.30
C GLU A 446 -5.71 6.44 -13.46
N GLY A 447 -5.28 7.16 -14.50
CA GLY A 447 -5.78 8.47 -14.91
C GLY A 447 -6.70 8.39 -16.13
N GLU A 448 -6.87 9.53 -16.79
CA GLU A 448 -7.48 9.56 -18.13
C GLU A 448 -6.49 8.97 -19.12
N CYS A 449 -6.94 8.02 -19.92
CA CYS A 449 -6.14 7.44 -20.96
C CYS A 449 -6.27 8.33 -22.21
N HIS A 450 -5.17 8.85 -22.72
CA HIS A 450 -5.15 9.48 -24.05
C HIS A 450 -5.07 8.41 -25.14
#